data_AF-A0A965RDU3-F1
#
_entry.id   AF-A0A965RDU3-F1
#
_cell.length_a   1.000
_cell.length_b   1.000
_cell.length_c   1.000
_cell.angle_alpha   90.00
_cell.angle_beta   90.00
_cell.angle_gamma   90.00
#
_symmetry.space_group_name_H-M   'P 1'
#
loop_
_entity.id
_entity.type
_entity.pdbx_description
1 polymer ?
#
loop_
_entity_poly.entity_id
_entity_poly.type
_entity_poly.pdbx_seq_one_letter_code
_entity_poly.pdbx_strand_id
1 'polypeptide(L)'
;MQSLAQPIHEKQRGMLPHLKSMRHMAESLDTLEHVEVVQNLRDVSDFIRLQVSPYLSARREIMFPVIDRIERSNLATALLKRDHEEILRLTRQLDRMIAELSWEPLMTSRTTHDVRQVVLALSVTISQHLAKEEDLVVPLLEARLSEAEIGSMKMREEIDALRTMGLDPIEYLILPRILALIVAAPLLTIVGNGAALYGA
;
A
#
# COMPACT_ATOMS: atom_id res chain seq x y z
N MET A 1 -14.94 -1.98 14.28
CA MET A 1 -13.67 -2.57 13.83
C MET A 1 -12.86 -1.44 13.22
N GLN A 2 -11.66 -1.14 13.75
CA GLN A 2 -10.76 -0.18 13.09
C GLN A 2 -10.32 -0.77 11.74
N SER A 3 -10.26 0.06 10.70
CA SER A 3 -9.81 -0.39 9.38
C SER A 3 -8.36 -0.90 9.48
N LEU A 4 -8.07 -2.03 8.83
CA LEU A 4 -6.71 -2.57 8.73
C LEU A 4 -5.76 -1.61 7.98
N ALA A 5 -6.32 -0.65 7.21
CA ALA A 5 -5.58 0.39 6.51
C ALA A 5 -5.41 1.69 7.33
N GLN A 6 -5.98 1.79 8.53
CA GLN A 6 -5.87 3.01 9.34
C GLN A 6 -4.42 3.49 9.59
N PRO A 7 -3.45 2.61 9.93
CA PRO A 7 -2.06 3.02 10.10
C PRO A 7 -1.42 3.57 8.81
N ILE A 8 -1.88 3.10 7.65
CA ILE A 8 -1.43 3.57 6.33
C ILE A 8 -1.90 5.00 6.11
N HIS A 9 -3.20 5.27 6.29
CA HIS A 9 -3.75 6.61 6.08
C HIS A 9 -3.14 7.65 7.02
N GLU A 10 -2.90 7.29 8.28
CA GLU A 10 -2.25 8.16 9.25
C GLU A 10 -0.84 8.55 8.80
N LYS A 11 -0.06 7.57 8.33
CA LYS A 11 1.30 7.81 7.84
C LYS A 11 1.31 8.67 6.58
N GLN A 12 0.42 8.38 5.62
CA GLN A 12 0.30 9.16 4.37
C GLN A 12 -0.13 10.60 4.64
N ARG A 13 -1.12 10.80 5.53
CA ARG A 13 -1.59 12.14 5.92
C ARG A 13 -0.48 12.96 6.56
N GLY A 14 0.38 12.32 7.35
CA GLY A 14 1.56 12.96 7.94
C GLY A 14 2.59 13.44 6.91
N MET A 15 2.64 12.83 5.72
CA MET A 15 3.58 13.20 4.64
C MET A 15 3.10 14.39 3.80
N LEU A 16 1.79 14.63 3.71
CA LEU A 16 1.21 15.66 2.84
C LEU A 16 1.72 17.09 3.11
N PRO A 17 1.89 17.55 4.37
CA PRO A 17 2.43 18.89 4.63
C PRO A 17 3.85 19.06 4.05
N HIS A 18 4.70 18.05 4.19
CA HIS A 18 6.07 18.08 3.65
C HIS A 18 6.07 18.19 2.12
N LEU A 19 5.21 17.43 1.43
CA LEU A 19 5.09 17.47 -0.02
C LEU A 19 4.61 18.86 -0.53
N LYS A 20 3.72 19.51 0.23
CA LYS A 20 3.30 20.90 -0.05
C LYS A 20 4.43 21.89 0.17
N SER A 21 5.18 21.76 1.27
CA SER A 21 6.34 22.61 1.56
C SER A 21 7.42 22.47 0.48
N MET A 22 7.68 21.25 -0.01
CA MET A 22 8.62 21.01 -1.12
C MET A 22 8.24 21.81 -2.37
N ARG A 23 6.95 21.77 -2.75
CA ARG A 23 6.47 22.53 -3.92
C ARG A 23 6.62 24.03 -3.70
N HIS A 24 6.22 24.53 -2.53
CA HIS A 24 6.28 25.96 -2.25
C HIS A 24 7.72 26.48 -2.21
N MET A 25 8.63 25.70 -1.62
CA MET A 25 10.06 25.99 -1.65
C MET A 25 10.61 26.00 -3.08
N ALA A 26 10.22 25.04 -3.92
CA ALA A 26 10.64 25.00 -5.32
C ALA A 26 10.16 26.23 -6.11
N GLU A 27 9.00 26.78 -5.77
CA GLU A 27 8.46 28.01 -6.37
C GLU A 27 9.23 29.26 -5.95
N SER A 28 9.70 29.32 -4.70
CA SER A 28 10.39 30.48 -4.12
C SER A 28 11.91 30.48 -4.26
N LEU A 29 12.52 29.51 -4.95
CA LEU A 29 13.98 29.37 -5.07
C LEU A 29 14.70 30.64 -5.55
N ASP A 30 14.08 31.44 -6.41
CA ASP A 30 14.71 32.66 -6.95
C ASP A 30 14.83 33.80 -5.92
N THR A 31 14.11 33.68 -4.80
CA THR A 31 14.03 34.71 -3.75
C THR A 31 14.79 34.34 -2.49
N LEU A 32 15.28 33.10 -2.41
CA LEU A 32 15.94 32.57 -1.22
C LEU A 32 17.44 32.82 -1.25
N GLU A 33 18.02 33.03 -0.08
CA GLU A 33 19.47 33.07 0.07
C GLU A 33 20.07 31.67 -0.14
N HIS A 34 21.31 31.59 -0.64
CA HIS A 34 21.97 30.32 -0.94
C HIS A 34 21.98 29.35 0.25
N VAL A 35 22.21 29.88 1.46
CA VAL A 35 22.21 29.09 2.70
C VAL A 35 20.83 28.49 2.98
N GLU A 36 19.76 29.25 2.75
CA GLU A 36 18.39 28.80 2.92
C GLU A 36 18.01 27.74 1.88
N VAL A 37 18.44 27.92 0.62
CA VAL A 37 18.25 26.90 -0.43
C VAL A 37 18.89 25.59 -0.01
N VAL A 38 20.17 25.60 0.36
CA VAL A 38 20.89 24.38 0.74
C VAL A 38 20.25 23.71 1.96
N GLN A 39 19.85 24.49 2.97
CA GLN A 39 19.18 23.94 4.15
C GLN A 39 17.83 23.31 3.79
N ASN A 40 17.01 24.01 3.02
CA ASN A 40 15.72 23.48 2.58
C ASN A 40 15.87 22.20 1.77
N LEU A 41 16.88 22.10 0.89
CA LEU A 41 17.14 20.87 0.15
C LEU A 41 17.58 19.72 1.05
N ARG A 42 18.37 19.99 2.10
CA ARG A 42 18.69 18.98 3.13
C ARG A 42 17.42 18.52 3.85
N ASP A 43 16.53 19.44 4.22
CA ASP A 43 15.27 19.09 4.87
C ASP A 43 14.39 18.18 3.97
N VAL A 44 14.40 18.42 2.66
CA VAL A 44 13.75 17.53 1.67
C VAL A 44 14.41 16.15 1.64
N SER A 45 15.74 16.09 1.59
CA SER A 45 16.47 14.81 1.60
C SER A 45 16.20 14.04 2.90
N ASP A 46 16.22 14.70 4.05
CA ASP A 46 15.95 14.11 5.35
C ASP A 46 14.51 13.61 5.47
N PHE A 47 13.53 14.38 4.99
CA PHE A 47 12.14 13.91 4.89
C PHE A 47 12.06 12.60 4.09
N ILE A 48 12.73 12.52 2.94
CA ILE A 48 12.71 11.31 2.12
C ILE A 48 13.44 10.16 2.82
N ARG A 49 14.60 10.40 3.43
CA ARG A 49 15.42 9.36 4.08
C ARG A 49 14.80 8.83 5.36
N LEU A 50 14.20 9.70 6.16
CA LEU A 50 13.73 9.38 7.51
C LEU A 50 12.25 8.99 7.54
N GLN A 51 11.44 9.49 6.59
CA GLN A 51 10.00 9.20 6.59
C GLN A 51 9.55 8.37 5.38
N VAL A 52 9.91 8.78 4.16
CA VAL A 52 9.40 8.14 2.93
C VAL A 52 10.08 6.79 2.69
N SER A 53 11.40 6.75 2.68
CA SER A 53 12.16 5.55 2.31
C SER A 53 11.89 4.35 3.23
N PRO A 54 11.86 4.50 4.57
CA PRO A 54 11.51 3.40 5.46
C PRO A 54 10.09 2.88 5.23
N TYR A 55 9.15 3.79 4.94
CA TYR A 55 7.77 3.44 4.62
C TYR A 55 7.66 2.63 3.32
N LEU A 56 8.34 3.06 2.24
CA LEU A 56 8.35 2.34 0.96
C LEU A 56 9.02 0.96 1.06
N SER A 57 10.11 0.85 1.84
CA SER A 57 10.81 -0.42 2.08
C SER A 57 9.95 -1.40 2.86
N ALA A 58 9.32 -0.96 3.95
CA ALA A 58 8.44 -1.80 4.75
C ALA A 58 7.30 -2.39 3.90
N ARG A 59 6.70 -1.61 2.99
CA ARG A 59 5.68 -2.11 2.06
C ARG A 59 6.20 -3.15 1.09
N ARG A 60 7.40 -2.93 0.55
CA ARG A 60 8.04 -3.86 -0.39
C ARG A 60 8.30 -5.23 0.24
N GLU A 61 8.71 -5.23 1.51
CA GLU A 61 9.07 -6.43 2.25
C GLU A 61 7.85 -7.14 2.83
N ILE A 62 6.90 -6.39 3.38
CA ILE A 62 5.78 -6.95 4.16
C ILE A 62 4.51 -7.07 3.31
N MET A 63 4.13 -6.01 2.59
CA MET A 63 2.80 -5.92 1.97
C MET A 63 2.75 -6.49 0.55
N PHE A 64 3.76 -6.24 -0.27
CA PHE A 64 3.75 -6.66 -1.67
C PHE A 64 3.64 -8.18 -1.86
N PRO A 65 4.33 -9.03 -1.07
CA PRO A 65 4.16 -10.48 -1.18
C PRO A 65 2.73 -10.97 -0.86
N VAL A 66 2.04 -10.27 0.04
CA VAL A 66 0.64 -10.58 0.39
C VAL A 66 -0.27 -10.17 -0.75
N ILE A 67 -0.11 -8.94 -1.27
CA ILE A 67 -0.86 -8.42 -2.42
C ILE A 67 -0.68 -9.32 -3.65
N ASP A 68 0.56 -9.68 -3.99
CA ASP A 68 0.86 -10.54 -5.14
C ASP A 68 0.19 -11.92 -5.03
N ARG A 69 0.11 -12.46 -3.80
CA ARG A 69 -0.57 -13.74 -3.51
C ARG A 69 -2.09 -13.63 -3.67
N ILE A 70 -2.66 -12.52 -3.19
CA ILE A 70 -4.11 -12.25 -3.25
C ILE A 70 -4.58 -12.04 -4.68
N GLU A 71 -3.90 -11.16 -5.44
CA GLU A 71 -4.29 -10.86 -6.82
C GLU A 71 -3.96 -11.98 -7.80
N ARG A 72 -3.07 -12.92 -7.42
CA ARG A 72 -2.46 -13.90 -8.34
C ARG A 72 -1.76 -13.23 -9.53
N SER A 73 -1.36 -11.96 -9.35
CA SER A 73 -0.70 -11.11 -10.33
C SER A 73 0.24 -10.18 -9.57
N ASN A 74 1.31 -9.71 -10.22
CA ASN A 74 2.21 -8.71 -9.65
C ASN A 74 2.09 -7.34 -10.33
N LEU A 75 1.03 -7.12 -11.12
CA LEU A 75 0.90 -5.91 -11.94
C LEU A 75 0.84 -4.65 -11.07
N ALA A 76 -0.02 -4.65 -10.04
CA ALA A 76 -0.17 -3.52 -9.13
C ALA A 76 1.14 -3.23 -8.37
N THR A 77 1.80 -4.27 -7.84
CA THR A 77 3.06 -4.09 -7.09
C THR A 77 4.23 -3.73 -7.99
N ALA A 78 4.26 -4.17 -9.25
CA ALA A 78 5.29 -3.80 -10.22
C ALA A 78 5.26 -2.30 -10.55
N LEU A 79 4.07 -1.72 -10.72
CA LEU A 79 3.91 -0.28 -10.92
C LEU A 79 4.42 0.52 -9.71
N LEU A 80 4.10 0.09 -8.50
CA LEU A 80 4.57 0.74 -7.27
C LEU A 80 6.08 0.57 -7.05
N LYS A 81 6.64 -0.61 -7.36
CA LYS A 81 8.10 -0.85 -7.34
C LYS A 81 8.83 0.10 -8.29
N ARG A 82 8.28 0.34 -9.49
CA ARG A 82 8.83 1.30 -10.45
C ARG A 82 8.82 2.72 -9.90
N ASP A 83 7.72 3.15 -9.28
CA ASP A 83 7.66 4.47 -8.63
C ASP A 83 8.72 4.60 -7.52
N HIS A 84 8.95 3.55 -6.73
CA HIS A 84 10.01 3.54 -5.71
C HIS A 84 11.40 3.74 -6.33
N GLU A 85 11.69 3.08 -7.45
CA GLU A 85 12.98 3.22 -8.15
C GLU A 85 13.18 4.65 -8.68
N GLU A 86 12.11 5.26 -9.19
CA GLU A 86 12.15 6.65 -9.68
C GLU A 86 12.35 7.65 -8.53
N ILE A 87 11.66 7.46 -7.40
CA ILE A 87 11.88 8.26 -6.19
C ILE A 87 13.35 8.14 -5.76
N LEU A 88 13.90 6.92 -5.68
CA LEU A 88 15.32 6.71 -5.32
C LEU A 88 16.30 7.32 -6.34
N ARG A 89 15.95 7.34 -7.63
CA ARG A 89 16.76 7.99 -8.67
C ARG A 89 16.80 9.51 -8.44
N LEU A 90 15.64 10.12 -8.22
CA LEU A 90 15.50 11.55 -7.99
C LEU A 90 16.14 11.98 -6.65
N THR A 91 16.00 11.19 -5.58
CA THR A 91 16.67 11.47 -4.29
C THR A 91 18.18 11.48 -4.43
N ARG A 92 18.75 10.50 -5.15
CA ARG A 92 20.19 10.48 -5.43
C ARG A 92 20.63 11.68 -6.26
N GLN A 93 19.79 12.16 -7.17
CA GLN A 93 20.06 13.37 -7.94
C GLN A 93 20.05 14.60 -7.04
N LEU A 94 19.05 14.73 -6.17
CA LEU A 94 18.97 15.79 -5.16
C LEU A 94 20.21 15.80 -4.25
N ASP A 95 20.61 14.64 -3.73
CA ASP A 95 21.78 14.52 -2.83
C ASP A 95 23.08 14.98 -3.50
N ARG A 96 23.26 14.69 -4.79
CA ARG A 96 24.41 15.20 -5.56
C ARG A 96 24.37 16.71 -5.69
N MET A 97 23.21 17.28 -5.99
CA MET A 97 23.05 18.74 -6.12
C MET A 97 23.27 19.45 -4.78
N ILE A 98 22.80 18.87 -3.67
CA ILE A 98 23.11 19.37 -2.32
C ILE A 98 24.61 19.35 -2.06
N ALA A 99 25.30 18.28 -2.44
CA ALA A 99 26.74 18.19 -2.28
C ALA A 99 27.46 19.28 -3.11
N GLU A 100 27.12 19.44 -4.38
CA GLU A 100 27.70 20.46 -5.26
C GLU A 100 27.48 21.88 -4.71
N LEU A 101 26.24 22.22 -4.34
CA LEU A 101 25.87 23.52 -3.78
C LEU A 101 26.50 23.80 -2.41
N SER A 102 26.91 22.76 -1.68
CA SER A 102 27.58 22.93 -0.38
C SER A 102 29.00 23.49 -0.53
N TRP A 103 29.67 23.25 -1.67
CA TRP A 103 31.04 23.70 -1.93
C TRP A 103 31.11 24.86 -2.95
N GLU A 104 30.10 25.00 -3.83
CA GLU A 104 30.00 26.06 -4.83
C GLU A 104 28.74 26.93 -4.62
N PRO A 105 28.87 28.16 -4.09
CA PRO A 105 27.73 28.99 -3.72
C PRO A 105 27.07 29.76 -4.88
N LEU A 106 27.42 29.43 -6.14
CA LEU A 106 26.94 30.16 -7.32
C LEU A 106 25.66 29.52 -7.86
N MET A 107 24.51 30.08 -7.46
CA MET A 107 23.22 29.72 -8.03
C MET A 107 23.01 30.40 -9.39
N THR A 108 23.36 29.68 -10.46
CA THR A 108 23.04 30.12 -11.83
C THR A 108 21.57 29.85 -12.16
N SER A 109 20.98 30.55 -13.14
CA SER A 109 19.61 30.29 -13.59
C SER A 109 19.38 28.84 -14.02
N ARG A 110 20.40 28.17 -14.57
CA ARG A 110 20.35 26.74 -14.92
C ARG A 110 20.29 25.90 -13.65
N THR A 111 21.18 26.13 -12.68
CA THR A 111 21.22 25.38 -11.43
C THR A 111 19.90 25.52 -10.66
N THR A 112 19.35 26.73 -10.58
CA THR A 112 18.05 26.98 -9.94
C THR A 112 16.92 26.24 -10.66
N HIS A 113 16.92 26.22 -11.99
CA HIS A 113 15.97 25.44 -12.77
C HIS A 113 16.09 23.94 -12.49
N ASP A 114 17.30 23.40 -12.48
CA ASP A 114 17.54 21.98 -12.25
C ASP A 114 17.08 21.56 -10.84
N VAL A 115 17.38 22.37 -9.81
CA VAL A 115 16.94 22.13 -8.43
C VAL A 115 15.42 22.10 -8.38
N ARG A 116 14.77 23.11 -8.99
CA ARG A 116 13.31 23.21 -9.06
C ARG A 116 12.69 21.97 -9.68
N GLN A 117 13.22 21.52 -10.82
CA GLN A 117 12.71 20.34 -11.52
C GLN A 117 12.80 19.09 -10.66
N VAL A 118 13.94 18.85 -10.00
CA VAL A 118 14.14 17.66 -9.16
C VAL A 118 13.20 17.67 -7.94
N VAL A 119 13.09 18.81 -7.25
CA VAL A 119 12.22 18.93 -6.06
C VAL A 119 10.75 18.77 -6.45
N LEU A 120 10.31 19.40 -7.54
CA LEU A 120 8.94 19.25 -8.04
C LEU A 120 8.66 17.81 -8.49
N ALA A 121 9.60 17.19 -9.22
CA ALA A 121 9.48 15.80 -9.64
C ALA A 121 9.35 14.86 -8.44
N LEU A 122 10.14 15.06 -7.39
CA LEU A 122 10.01 14.31 -6.14
C LEU A 122 8.65 14.51 -5.49
N SER A 123 8.22 15.77 -5.32
CA SER A 123 6.93 16.09 -4.68
C SER A 123 5.76 15.45 -5.43
N VAL A 124 5.75 15.58 -6.76
CA VAL A 124 4.69 15.02 -7.62
C VAL A 124 4.74 13.50 -7.64
N THR A 125 5.92 12.89 -7.82
CA THR A 125 6.06 11.43 -7.90
C THR A 125 5.64 10.77 -6.60
N ILE A 126 6.07 11.30 -5.44
CA ILE A 126 5.65 10.78 -4.14
C ILE A 126 4.15 10.98 -3.95
N SER A 127 3.61 12.16 -4.27
CA SER A 127 2.16 12.40 -4.14
C SER A 127 1.33 11.44 -4.99
N GLN A 128 1.72 11.22 -6.24
CA GLN A 128 1.05 10.29 -7.15
C GLN A 128 1.20 8.84 -6.69
N HIS A 129 2.36 8.47 -6.16
CA HIS A 129 2.59 7.16 -5.58
C HIS A 129 1.63 6.91 -4.41
N LEU A 130 1.51 7.84 -3.46
CA LEU A 130 0.59 7.71 -2.34
C LEU A 130 -0.88 7.65 -2.79
N ALA A 131 -1.26 8.42 -3.81
CA ALA A 131 -2.61 8.35 -4.38
C ALA A 131 -2.91 6.97 -5.00
N LYS A 132 -1.96 6.39 -5.76
CA LYS A 132 -2.11 5.01 -6.28
C LYS A 132 -2.27 3.99 -5.16
N GLU A 133 -1.58 4.18 -4.04
CA GLU A 133 -1.74 3.30 -2.89
C GLU A 133 -3.14 3.41 -2.27
N GLU A 134 -3.68 4.62 -2.15
CA GLU A 134 -5.02 4.87 -1.64
C GLU A 134 -6.10 4.30 -2.57
N ASP A 135 -5.97 4.51 -3.87
CA ASP A 135 -7.00 4.15 -4.84
C ASP A 135 -6.97 2.67 -5.22
N LEU A 136 -5.80 2.02 -5.18
CA LEU A 136 -5.62 0.63 -5.64
C LEU A 136 -5.32 -0.34 -4.49
N VAL A 137 -4.38 -0.01 -3.61
CA VAL A 137 -3.86 -0.97 -2.63
C VAL A 137 -4.78 -1.07 -1.42
N VAL A 138 -5.25 0.06 -0.88
CA VAL A 138 -6.10 0.06 0.31
C VAL A 138 -7.41 -0.72 0.09
N PRO A 139 -8.20 -0.46 -0.98
CA PRO A 139 -9.43 -1.21 -1.23
C PRO A 139 -9.18 -2.70 -1.45
N LEU A 140 -8.08 -3.04 -2.11
CA LEU A 140 -7.71 -4.44 -2.33
C LEU A 140 -7.44 -5.16 -1.01
N LEU A 141 -6.66 -4.53 -0.12
CA LEU A 141 -6.35 -5.07 1.20
C LEU A 141 -7.63 -5.22 2.02
N GLU A 142 -8.48 -4.20 2.06
CA GLU A 142 -9.73 -4.25 2.81
C GLU A 142 -10.68 -5.33 2.27
N ALA A 143 -10.85 -5.45 0.95
CA ALA A 143 -11.76 -6.42 0.35
C ALA A 143 -11.29 -7.87 0.52
N ARG A 144 -9.99 -8.13 0.48
CA ARG A 144 -9.45 -9.51 0.41
C ARG A 144 -8.96 -10.05 1.74
N LEU A 145 -8.39 -9.20 2.59
CA LEU A 145 -7.95 -9.61 3.93
C LEU A 145 -9.13 -9.78 4.87
N SER A 146 -10.20 -8.98 4.73
CA SER A 146 -11.30 -8.96 5.71
C SER A 146 -12.18 -10.23 5.69
N GLU A 147 -12.44 -10.83 4.53
CA GLU A 147 -13.45 -11.89 4.41
C GLU A 147 -12.86 -13.27 4.11
N ALA A 148 -12.06 -13.39 3.03
CA ALA A 148 -11.59 -14.69 2.57
C ALA A 148 -10.36 -15.20 3.34
N GLU A 149 -9.39 -14.33 3.61
CA GLU A 149 -8.17 -14.73 4.31
C GLU A 149 -8.38 -14.89 5.82
N ILE A 150 -9.12 -13.97 6.47
CA ILE A 150 -9.51 -14.17 7.88
C ILE A 150 -10.35 -15.45 8.04
N GLY A 151 -11.31 -15.71 7.14
CA GLY A 151 -12.08 -16.95 7.17
C GLY A 151 -11.20 -18.20 6.99
N SER A 152 -10.26 -18.14 6.05
CA SER A 152 -9.34 -19.26 5.79
C SER A 152 -8.30 -19.47 6.90
N MET A 153 -7.83 -18.40 7.55
CA MET A 153 -6.94 -18.48 8.72
C MET A 153 -7.67 -19.09 9.91
N LYS A 154 -8.85 -18.59 10.26
CA LYS A 154 -9.67 -19.16 11.34
C LYS A 154 -10.00 -20.63 11.09
N MET A 155 -10.35 -20.99 9.86
CA MET A 155 -10.63 -22.39 9.51
C MET A 155 -9.37 -23.27 9.62
N ARG A 156 -8.19 -22.76 9.26
CA ARG A 156 -6.92 -23.48 9.50
C ARG A 156 -6.64 -23.66 10.99
N GLU A 157 -6.80 -22.61 11.79
CA GLU A 157 -6.65 -22.67 13.25
C GLU A 157 -7.61 -23.67 13.89
N GLU A 158 -8.86 -23.73 13.44
CA GLU A 158 -9.84 -24.71 13.89
C GLU A 158 -9.43 -26.15 13.53
N ILE A 159 -8.96 -26.37 12.28
CA ILE A 159 -8.45 -27.67 11.84
C ILE A 159 -7.22 -28.08 12.66
N ASP A 160 -6.29 -27.17 12.90
CA ASP A 160 -5.07 -27.45 13.66
C ASP A 160 -5.37 -27.69 15.15
N ALA A 161 -6.37 -26.99 15.72
CA ALA A 161 -6.86 -27.24 17.07
C ALA A 161 -7.44 -28.67 17.19
N LEU A 162 -8.28 -29.08 16.23
CA LEU A 162 -8.85 -30.44 16.21
C LEU A 162 -7.76 -31.51 16.12
N ARG A 163 -6.77 -31.30 15.23
CA ARG A 163 -5.60 -32.19 15.11
C ARG A 163 -4.81 -32.27 16.40
N THR A 164 -4.61 -31.15 17.10
CA THR A 164 -3.91 -31.09 18.39
C THR A 164 -4.68 -31.84 19.48
N MET A 165 -6.02 -31.83 19.43
CA MET A 165 -6.88 -32.60 20.32
C MET A 165 -6.98 -34.09 19.93
N GLY A 166 -6.32 -34.52 18.86
CA GLY A 166 -6.38 -35.90 18.36
C GLY A 166 -7.69 -36.24 17.66
N LEU A 167 -8.48 -35.24 17.25
CA LEU A 167 -9.76 -35.40 16.57
C LEU A 167 -9.57 -35.30 15.05
N ASP A 168 -10.32 -36.09 14.28
CA ASP A 168 -10.31 -36.02 12.81
C ASP A 168 -11.14 -34.81 12.32
N PRO A 169 -10.54 -33.80 11.67
CA PRO A 169 -11.28 -32.66 11.14
C PRO A 169 -12.40 -33.05 10.16
N ILE A 170 -12.29 -34.19 9.46
CA ILE A 170 -13.31 -34.64 8.51
C ILE A 170 -14.61 -34.97 9.26
N GLU A 171 -14.53 -35.69 10.36
CA GLU A 171 -15.69 -36.11 11.15
C GLU A 171 -16.41 -34.93 11.79
N TYR A 172 -15.66 -33.89 12.19
CA TYR A 172 -16.21 -32.78 12.96
C TYR A 172 -16.60 -31.55 12.12
N LEU A 173 -15.93 -31.27 10.99
CA LEU A 173 -16.29 -30.14 10.12
C LEU A 173 -17.11 -30.56 8.89
N ILE A 174 -16.73 -31.66 8.25
CA ILE A 174 -17.24 -32.00 6.91
C ILE A 174 -18.46 -32.91 7.01
N LEU A 175 -18.37 -33.98 7.81
CA LEU A 175 -19.41 -35.00 7.92
C LEU A 175 -20.79 -34.43 8.32
N PRO A 176 -20.91 -33.49 9.30
CA PRO A 176 -22.21 -32.93 9.67
C PRO A 176 -22.86 -32.14 8.52
N ARG A 177 -22.06 -31.43 7.71
CA ARG A 177 -22.55 -30.67 6.55
C ARG A 177 -23.02 -31.59 5.44
N ILE A 178 -22.29 -32.68 5.18
CA ILE A 178 -22.69 -33.69 4.18
C ILE A 178 -24.01 -34.34 4.61
N LEU A 179 -24.14 -34.74 5.87
CA LEU A 179 -25.39 -35.33 6.39
C LEU A 179 -26.57 -34.35 6.28
N ALA A 180 -26.36 -33.08 6.63
CA ALA A 180 -27.38 -32.05 6.48
C ALA A 180 -27.80 -31.88 5.02
N LEU A 181 -26.86 -31.88 4.07
CA LEU A 181 -27.16 -31.79 2.63
C LEU A 181 -27.89 -33.01 2.10
N ILE A 182 -27.52 -34.22 2.54
CA ILE A 182 -28.20 -35.47 2.18
C ILE A 182 -29.67 -35.45 2.61
N VAL A 183 -29.98 -34.84 3.77
CA VAL A 183 -31.36 -34.72 4.25
C VAL A 183 -32.09 -33.53 3.60
N ALA A 184 -31.41 -32.40 3.41
CA ALA A 184 -32.01 -31.19 2.85
C ALA A 184 -32.37 -31.34 1.37
N ALA A 185 -31.54 -32.01 0.57
CA ALA A 185 -31.77 -32.21 -0.86
C ALA A 185 -33.11 -32.91 -1.20
N PRO A 186 -33.47 -34.06 -0.60
CA PRO A 186 -34.76 -34.70 -0.84
C PRO A 186 -35.92 -33.86 -0.27
N LEU A 187 -35.74 -33.20 0.87
CA LEU A 187 -36.77 -32.34 1.45
C LEU A 187 -37.12 -31.18 0.51
N LEU A 188 -36.09 -30.53 -0.05
CA LEU A 188 -36.26 -29.44 -1.01
C LEU A 188 -36.93 -29.92 -2.29
N THR A 189 -36.62 -31.15 -2.73
CA THR A 189 -37.27 -31.78 -3.89
C THR A 189 -38.77 -31.99 -3.66
N ILE A 190 -39.15 -32.46 -2.47
CA ILE A 190 -40.57 -32.63 -2.10
C ILE A 190 -41.29 -31.29 -2.11
N VAL A 191 -40.71 -30.26 -1.49
CA VAL A 191 -41.29 -28.91 -1.46
C VAL A 191 -41.41 -28.32 -2.85
N GLY A 192 -40.38 -28.45 -3.68
CA GLY A 192 -40.36 -27.95 -5.06
C GLY A 192 -41.43 -28.60 -5.93
N ASN A 193 -41.56 -29.92 -5.86
CA ASN A 193 -42.59 -30.65 -6.58
C ASN A 193 -43.99 -30.31 -6.07
N GLY A 194 -44.16 -30.13 -4.76
CA GLY A 194 -45.42 -29.68 -4.16
C GLY A 194 -45.82 -28.29 -4.67
N ALA A 195 -44.91 -27.32 -4.61
CA ALA A 195 -45.15 -25.98 -5.11
C ALA A 195 -45.48 -25.95 -6.61
N ALA A 196 -44.81 -26.77 -7.42
CA ALA A 196 -45.10 -26.90 -8.85
C ALA A 196 -46.51 -27.45 -9.12
N LEU A 197 -46.97 -28.39 -8.29
CA LEU A 197 -48.31 -28.98 -8.42
C LEU A 197 -49.42 -28.00 -8.00
N TYR A 198 -49.21 -27.21 -6.95
CA TYR A 198 -50.18 -26.21 -6.48
C TYR A 198 -50.15 -24.90 -7.30
N GLY A 199 -49.09 -24.67 -8.08
CA GLY A 199 -48.95 -23.50 -8.95
C GLY A 199 -49.40 -23.71 -10.40
N ALA A 200 -49.77 -24.93 -10.78
CA ALA A 200 -50.33 -25.30 -12.09
C ALA A 200 -51.86 -25.26 -12.08
#